data_AF-A0A2G2Y9M8-F1
#
_entry.id   AF-A0A2G2Y9M8-F1
#
_cell.length_a   1.000
_cell.length_b   1.000
_cell.length_c   1.000
_cell.angle_alpha   90.00
_cell.angle_beta   90.00
_cell.angle_gamma   90.00
#
_symmetry.space_group_name_H-M   'P 1'
#
loop_
_entity.id
_entity.type
_entity.pdbx_description
1 polymer ?
#
loop_
_entity_poly.entity_id
_entity_poly.type
_entity_poly.pdbx_seq_one_letter_code
_entity_poly.pdbx_strand_id
1 'polypeptide(L)'
;MGVPLATWPISYDQPFNTILLTNLLKIGVSVKSWAHRNELVTTSTIEMDIKTLMGMKKGEEMRQRALEMRKKIKSSVSDGGSARKAMESFISNVIK
;
A
#
# COMPACT_ATOMS: atom_id res chain seq x y z
N MET A 1 -7.55 -0.90 -7.53
CA MET A 1 -7.34 -2.37 -7.55
C MET A 1 -7.00 -2.84 -6.13
N GLY A 2 -7.18 -4.13 -5.80
CA GLY A 2 -6.88 -4.68 -4.46
C GLY A 2 -5.74 -5.67 -4.54
N VAL A 3 -4.55 -5.15 -4.86
CA VAL A 3 -3.35 -5.93 -5.21
C VAL A 3 -2.27 -5.67 -4.17
N PRO A 4 -1.60 -6.70 -3.65
CA PRO A 4 -0.52 -6.52 -2.71
C PRO A 4 0.76 -6.04 -3.43
N LEU A 5 1.65 -5.37 -2.69
CA LEU A 5 2.77 -4.62 -3.27
C LEU A 5 4.13 -5.20 -2.86
N ALA A 6 5.02 -5.36 -3.83
CA ALA A 6 6.45 -5.42 -3.59
C ALA A 6 7.00 -3.98 -3.60
N THR A 7 7.39 -3.47 -2.44
CA THR A 7 7.83 -2.08 -2.28
C THR A 7 9.33 -1.95 -2.50
N TRP A 8 9.72 -0.93 -3.25
CA TRP A 8 11.11 -0.60 -3.57
C TRP A 8 11.31 0.92 -3.47
N PRO A 9 11.59 1.47 -2.27
CA PRO A 9 11.71 2.90 -2.07
C PRO A 9 12.96 3.46 -2.75
N ILE A 10 12.80 4.59 -3.46
CA ILE A 10 13.85 5.31 -4.18
C ILE A 10 14.11 6.68 -3.55
N SER A 11 13.07 7.45 -3.21
CA SER A 11 13.22 8.83 -2.71
C SER A 11 11.98 9.36 -2.00
N TYR A 12 12.10 10.59 -1.45
CA TYR A 12 11.04 11.38 -0.83
C TYR A 12 10.26 10.64 0.27
N ASP A 13 8.95 10.50 0.10
CA ASP A 13 8.00 9.90 1.03
C ASP A 13 7.89 8.38 0.88
N GLN A 14 8.46 7.81 -0.19
CA GLN A 14 8.42 6.37 -0.45
C GLN A 14 8.93 5.49 0.70
N PRO A 15 9.95 5.88 1.50
CA PRO A 15 10.35 5.11 2.67
C PRO A 15 9.24 4.99 3.72
N PHE A 16 8.51 6.08 3.96
CA PHE A 16 7.38 6.09 4.89
C PHE A 16 6.17 5.36 4.31
N ASN A 17 5.89 5.54 3.02
CA ASN A 17 4.84 4.79 2.34
C ASN A 17 5.12 3.28 2.36
N THR A 18 6.39 2.87 2.25
CA THR A 18 6.80 1.48 2.40
C THR A 18 6.40 0.95 3.77
N ILE A 19 6.75 1.66 4.86
CA ILE A 19 6.38 1.28 6.23
C ILE A 19 4.87 1.19 6.40
N LEU A 20 4.13 2.17 5.86
CA LEU A 20 2.66 2.18 5.90
C LEU A 20 2.10 0.92 5.23
N LEU A 21 2.55 0.60 4.02
CA LEU A 21 2.06 -0.54 3.23
C LEU A 21 2.42 -1.90 3.85
N THR A 22 3.64 -2.05 4.37
CA THR A 22 4.16 -3.34 4.88
C THR A 22 3.82 -3.59 6.35
N ASN A 23 4.01 -2.59 7.21
CA ASN A 23 3.95 -2.80 8.66
C ASN A 23 2.56 -2.52 9.23
N LEU A 24 1.91 -1.44 8.77
CA LEU A 24 0.61 -1.01 9.27
C LEU A 24 -0.52 -1.71 8.52
N LEU A 25 -0.56 -1.51 7.20
CA LEU A 25 -1.64 -2.03 6.36
C LEU A 25 -1.47 -3.52 6.06
N LYS A 26 -0.23 -4.02 6.10
CA LYS A 26 0.13 -5.43 5.86
C LYS A 26 -0.37 -5.92 4.49
N ILE A 27 -0.25 -5.08 3.47
CA ILE A 27 -0.64 -5.39 2.09
C ILE A 27 0.57 -5.51 1.15
N GLY A 28 1.76 -5.76 1.69
CA GLY A 28 2.96 -5.87 0.86
C GLY A 28 4.19 -6.34 1.61
N VAL A 29 5.26 -6.49 0.84
CA VAL A 29 6.62 -6.82 1.29
C VAL A 29 7.59 -5.71 0.91
N SER A 30 8.66 -5.54 1.68
CA SER A 30 9.75 -4.60 1.36
C SER A 30 10.89 -5.36 0.73
N VAL A 31 11.11 -5.14 -0.58
CA VAL A 31 12.20 -5.78 -1.33
C VAL A 31 13.52 -5.09 -1.08
N LYS A 32 13.47 -3.77 -0.82
CA LYS A 32 14.65 -2.96 -0.52
C LYS A 32 14.42 -2.13 0.74
N SER A 33 15.21 -2.40 1.77
CA SER A 33 15.22 -1.56 2.97
C SER A 33 15.78 -0.17 2.65
N TRP A 34 15.11 0.86 3.14
CA TRP A 34 15.60 2.24 3.03
C TRP A 34 16.93 2.47 3.77
N ALA A 35 17.16 1.75 4.87
CA ALA A 35 18.42 1.82 5.61
C ALA A 35 19.61 1.40 4.72
N HIS A 36 19.39 0.42 3.85
CA HIS A 36 20.37 -0.16 2.92
C HIS A 36 20.16 0.35 1.49
N ARG A 37 19.64 1.56 1.31
CA ARG A 37 19.24 2.07 -0.02
C ARG A 37 20.38 2.21 -1.03
N ASN A 38 21.61 2.32 -0.57
CA ASN A 38 22.79 2.42 -1.44
C ASN A 38 23.40 1.05 -1.78
N GLU A 39 22.88 -0.02 -1.17
CA GLU A 39 23.36 -1.37 -1.40
C GLU A 39 22.63 -2.02 -2.58
N LEU A 40 23.34 -2.93 -3.24
CA LEU A 40 22.77 -3.78 -4.29
C LEU A 40 21.92 -4.87 -3.62
N VAL A 41 20.67 -4.99 -4.07
CA VAL A 41 19.79 -6.09 -3.65
C VAL A 41 20.13 -7.31 -4.49
N THR A 42 20.41 -8.44 -3.84
CA THR A 42 20.74 -9.68 -4.54
C THR A 42 19.50 -10.29 -5.19
N THR A 43 19.71 -11.06 -6.25
CA THR A 43 18.64 -11.83 -6.90
C THR A 43 17.94 -12.77 -5.91
N SER A 44 18.68 -13.36 -4.96
CA SER A 44 18.11 -14.24 -3.94
C SER A 44 17.11 -13.53 -3.01
N THR A 45 17.39 -12.29 -2.61
CA THR A 45 16.45 -11.49 -1.81
C THR A 45 15.19 -11.18 -2.60
N ILE A 46 15.35 -10.74 -3.85
CA ILE A 46 14.21 -10.45 -4.75
C ILE A 46 13.34 -11.69 -4.93
N GLU A 47 13.95 -12.85 -5.19
CA GLU A 47 13.24 -14.11 -5.38
C GLU A 47 12.46 -14.52 -4.13
N MET A 48 13.07 -14.38 -2.94
CA MET A 48 12.42 -14.69 -1.66
C MET A 48 11.19 -13.81 -1.42
N ASP A 49 11.29 -12.50 -1.68
CA ASP A 49 10.18 -11.57 -1.47
C ASP A 49 9.05 -11.79 -2.47
N ILE A 50 9.38 -12.08 -3.74
CA ILE A 50 8.39 -12.46 -4.75
C ILE A 50 7.69 -13.77 -4.34
N LYS A 51 8.44 -14.79 -3.91
CA LYS A 51 7.88 -16.06 -3.42
C LYS A 51 6.97 -15.84 -2.21
N THR A 52 7.33 -14.93 -1.31
CA THR A 52 6.50 -14.57 -0.15
C THR A 52 5.19 -13.91 -0.59
N LEU A 53 5.25 -12.96 -1.52
CA LEU A 53 4.10 -12.23 -2.04
C LEU A 53 3.15 -13.12 -2.86
N MET A 54 3.71 -14.06 -3.62
CA MET A 54 2.95 -15.00 -4.46
C MET A 54 2.51 -16.26 -3.72
N GLY A 55 3.11 -16.58 -2.58
CA GLY A 55 2.85 -17.81 -1.82
C GLY A 55 1.43 -17.93 -1.25
N MET A 56 1.04 -19.17 -0.93
CA MET A 56 -0.34 -19.52 -0.54
C MET A 56 -0.78 -19.01 0.84
N LYS A 57 0.15 -18.76 1.76
CA LYS A 57 -0.20 -18.31 3.13
C LYS A 57 -0.07 -16.79 3.26
N LYS A 58 1.16 -16.29 3.39
CA LYS A 58 1.43 -14.85 3.59
C LYS A 58 0.90 -13.99 2.42
N GLY A 59 1.15 -14.42 1.19
CA GLY A 59 0.69 -13.71 -0.01
C GLY A 59 -0.83 -13.64 -0.10
N GLU A 60 -1.53 -14.70 0.29
CA GLU A 60 -2.99 -14.74 0.27
C GLU A 60 -3.61 -13.82 1.33
N GLU A 61 -3.06 -13.83 2.55
CA GLU A 61 -3.45 -12.88 3.60
C GLU A 61 -3.29 -11.41 3.14
N MET A 62 -2.19 -11.10 2.42
CA MET A 62 -1.97 -9.77 1.85
C MET A 62 -2.98 -9.43 0.74
N ARG A 63 -3.29 -10.38 -0.16
CA ARG A 63 -4.32 -10.20 -1.21
C ARG A 63 -5.68 -9.93 -0.60
N GLN A 64 -6.08 -10.70 0.41
CA GLN A 64 -7.35 -10.52 1.09
C GLN A 64 -7.46 -9.14 1.75
N ARG A 65 -6.42 -8.70 2.47
CA ARG A 65 -6.36 -7.34 3.05
C ARG A 65 -6.44 -6.25 1.98
N ALA A 66 -5.74 -6.42 0.86
CA ALA A 66 -5.77 -5.47 -0.25
C ALA A 66 -7.17 -5.39 -0.90
N LEU A 67 -7.88 -6.52 -1.01
CA LEU A 67 -9.26 -6.56 -1.50
C LEU A 67 -10.25 -5.89 -0.54
N GLU A 68 -10.10 -6.10 0.77
CA GLU A 68 -10.92 -5.42 1.78
C GLU A 68 -10.69 -3.91 1.77
N MET A 69 -9.43 -3.49 1.66
CA MET A 69 -9.08 -2.09 1.53
C MET A 69 -9.69 -1.47 0.26
N ARG A 70 -9.61 -2.16 -0.88
CA ARG A 70 -10.29 -1.73 -2.12
C ARG A 70 -11.77 -1.48 -1.89
N LYS A 71 -12.47 -2.37 -1.18
CA LYS A 71 -13.90 -2.21 -0.88
C LYS A 71 -14.15 -0.96 -0.04
N LYS A 72 -13.39 -0.76 1.04
CA LYS A 72 -13.49 0.42 1.93
C LYS A 72 -13.22 1.73 1.20
N ILE A 73 -12.19 1.77 0.36
CA ILE A 73 -11.87 2.95 -0.45
C ILE A 73 -13.01 3.23 -1.42
N LYS A 74 -13.51 2.21 -2.13
CA LYS A 74 -14.62 2.38 -3.08
C LYS A 74 -15.87 2.94 -2.39
N SER A 75 -16.25 2.42 -1.21
CA SER A 75 -17.39 2.96 -0.46
C SER A 75 -17.16 4.38 0.07
N SER A 76 -15.92 4.75 0.39
CA SER A 76 -15.58 6.09 0.89
C SER A 76 -15.77 7.18 -0.17
N VAL A 77 -15.46 6.87 -1.44
CA VAL A 77 -15.52 7.82 -2.55
C VAL A 77 -16.85 7.82 -3.31
N SER A 78 -17.69 6.80 -3.13
CA SER A 78 -19.05 6.77 -3.68
C SER A 78 -19.94 7.89 -3.10
N ASP A 79 -21.08 8.14 -3.75
CA ASP A 79 -22.07 9.10 -3.27
C ASP A 79 -22.53 8.78 -1.84
N GLY A 80 -22.56 9.82 -1.00
CA GLY A 80 -22.82 9.70 0.43
C GLY A 80 -21.67 9.12 1.27
N GLY A 81 -20.57 8.71 0.63
CA GLY A 81 -19.34 8.23 1.27
C GLY A 81 -18.58 9.32 2.02
N SER A 82 -17.72 8.92 2.96
CA SER A 82 -17.03 9.85 3.86
C SER A 82 -16.06 10.78 3.13
N ALA A 83 -15.25 10.28 2.19
CA ALA A 83 -14.36 11.13 1.41
C ALA A 83 -15.14 12.09 0.49
N ARG A 84 -16.25 11.63 -0.11
CA ARG A 84 -17.14 12.46 -0.93
C ARG A 84 -17.73 13.63 -0.11
N LYS A 85 -18.27 13.33 1.07
CA LYS A 85 -18.79 14.34 2.02
C LYS A 85 -17.72 15.31 2.50
N ALA A 86 -16.52 14.82 2.79
CA ALA A 86 -15.40 15.67 3.18
C ALA A 86 -15.03 16.65 2.06
N MET A 87 -15.01 16.19 0.81
CA MET A 87 -14.76 17.03 -0.35
C MET A 87 -15.87 18.08 -0.57
N GLU A 88 -17.13 17.69 -0.48
CA GLU A 88 -18.27 18.62 -0.59
C GLU A 88 -18.24 19.70 0.50
N SER A 89 -17.93 19.29 1.74
CA SER A 89 -17.76 20.22 2.87
C SER A 89 -16.62 21.21 2.61
N PHE A 90 -15.47 20.72 2.12
CA PHE A 90 -14.34 21.57 1.76
C PHE A 90 -14.72 22.61 0.70
N ILE A 91 -15.38 22.19 -0.39
CA ILE A 91 -15.81 23.08 -1.47
C ILE A 91 -16.80 24.14 -0.95
N SER A 92 -17.78 23.73 -0.14
CA SER A 92 -18.75 24.66 0.46
C SER A 92 -18.09 25.71 1.34
N ASN A 93 -17.05 25.34 2.08
CA ASN A 93 -16.30 26.25 2.94
C ASN A 93 -15.39 27.22 2.16
N VAL A 94 -14.90 26.83 0.99
CA VAL A 94 -14.01 27.68 0.17
C VAL A 94 -14.80 28.64 -0.73
N ILE A 95 -16.02 28.27 -1.14
CA ILE A 95 -16.87 29.11 -2.00
C ILE A 95 -17.65 30.17 -1.19
N LYS A 96 -17.83 29.96 0.12
CA LYS A 96 -18.32 31.00 1.03
C LYS A 96 -17.33 32.15 1.20
#